data_AF-A0A838QDZ2-F1
#
_entry.id   AF-A0A838QDZ2-F1
#
_cell.length_a   1.000
_cell.length_b   1.000
_cell.length_c   1.000
_cell.angle_alpha   90.00
_cell.angle_beta   90.00
_cell.angle_gamma   90.00
#
_symmetry.space_group_name_H-M   'P 1'
#
loop_
_entity.id
_entity.type
_entity.pdbx_description
1 polymer ?
#
loop_
_entity_poly.entity_id
_entity_poly.type
_entity_poly.pdbx_seq_one_letter_code
_entity_poly.pdbx_strand_id
1 'polypeptide(L)' 'MLLRTPGVKSAAVSAKAGRAVVVYDATRTKPGTILGTINRLGYSAKLATPRRPVRQGSPST' A
#
# COMPACT_ATOMS: atom_id res chain seq x y z
N MET A 1 -11.93 -3.08 -8.63
CA MET A 1 -11.22 -2.04 -9.43
C MET A 1 -10.59 -1.02 -8.49
N LEU A 2 -9.35 -1.23 -8.05
CA LEU A 2 -8.68 -0.42 -7.01
C LEU A 2 -8.24 0.98 -7.48
N LEU A 3 -8.11 1.19 -8.79
CA LEU A 3 -7.73 2.47 -9.40
C LEU A 3 -8.81 3.57 -9.26
N ARG A 4 -10.05 3.18 -8.96
CA ARG A 4 -11.17 4.11 -8.77
C ARG A 4 -11.22 4.70 -7.35
N THR A 5 -10.33 4.29 -6.45
CA THR A 5 -10.28 4.81 -5.08
C THR A 5 -9.63 6.20 -5.08
N PRO A 6 -10.33 7.25 -4.63
CA PRO A 6 -9.79 8.61 -4.61
C PRO A 6 -8.53 8.67 -3.73
N GLY A 7 -7.44 9.19 -4.32
CA GLY A 7 -6.13 9.29 -3.68
C GLY A 7 -5.14 8.18 -4.04
N VAL A 8 -5.56 7.12 -4.73
CA VAL A 8 -4.63 6.14 -5.31
C VAL A 8 -4.06 6.70 -6.62
N LYS A 9 -2.74 6.87 -6.68
CA LYS A 9 -2.03 7.38 -7.87
C LYS A 9 -1.67 6.25 -8.83
N SER A 10 -1.25 5.10 -8.29
CA SER A 10 -0.91 3.93 -9.09
C SER A 10 -1.00 2.66 -8.24
N ALA A 11 -1.28 1.53 -8.88
CA ALA A 11 -1.30 0.22 -8.25
C ALA A 11 -0.67 -0.81 -9.18
N ALA A 12 0.44 -1.40 -8.75
CA ALA A 12 1.10 -2.50 -9.42
C ALA A 12 0.78 -3.80 -8.67
N VAL A 13 0.13 -4.75 -9.34
CA VAL A 13 -0.26 -6.03 -8.75
C VAL A 13 0.53 -7.15 -9.42
N SER A 14 1.26 -7.92 -8.62
CA SER A 14 1.99 -9.09 -9.05
C SER A 14 1.25 -10.35 -8.60
N ALA A 15 0.33 -10.84 -9.43
CA ALA A 15 -0.41 -12.08 -9.17
C ALA A 15 0.55 -13.27 -8.92
N LYS A 16 1.64 -13.34 -9.68
CA LYS A 16 2.69 -14.37 -9.55
C LYS A 16 3.36 -14.40 -8.17
N ALA A 17 3.47 -13.24 -7.51
CA ALA A 17 4.10 -13.09 -6.20
C ALA A 17 3.08 -12.97 -5.06
N GLY A 18 1.78 -12.92 -5.35
CA GLY A 18 0.72 -12.66 -4.38
C GLY A 18 0.86 -11.31 -3.67
N ARG A 19 1.43 -10.29 -4.33
CA ARG A 19 1.72 -8.98 -3.74
C ARG A 19 1.22 -7.84 -4.60
N ALA A 20 0.83 -6.74 -3.94
CA ALA A 20 0.45 -5.50 -4.61
C ALA A 20 1.20 -4.32 -3.98
N VAL A 21 1.73 -3.45 -4.84
CA VAL A 21 2.35 -2.18 -4.46
C VAL A 21 1.40 -1.08 -4.89
N VAL A 22 0.94 -0.29 -3.93
CA VAL A 22 0.00 0.80 -4.17
C VAL A 22 0.66 2.12 -3.79
N VAL A 23 0.77 3.02 -4.77
CA VAL A 23 1.19 4.40 -4.57
C VAL A 23 -0.07 5.21 -4.34
N TYR A 24 -0.20 5.76 -3.14
CA TYR A 24 -1.34 6.58 -2.76
C TYR A 24 -0.88 7.85 -2.06
N ASP A 25 -1.75 8.85 -2.07
CA ASP A 25 -1.55 10.09 -1.35
C ASP A 25 -2.05 9.95 0.09
N ALA A 26 -1.12 9.96 1.05
CA ALA A 26 -1.44 9.79 2.48
C ALA A 26 -2.31 10.93 3.05
N THR A 27 -2.39 12.07 2.35
CA THR A 27 -3.28 13.18 2.74
C THR A 27 -4.74 12.94 2.34
N ARG A 28 -4.98 12.10 1.32
CA ARG A 28 -6.31 11.83 0.77
C ARG A 28 -6.84 10.44 1.08
N THR A 29 -5.96 9.47 1.31
CA THR A 29 -6.34 8.08 1.56
C THR A 29 -5.36 7.43 2.54
N LYS A 30 -5.86 6.50 3.35
CA LYS A 30 -5.05 5.74 4.31
C LYS A 30 -4.90 4.29 3.86
N PRO A 31 -3.79 3.64 4.24
CA PRO A 31 -3.55 2.24 3.90
C PRO A 31 -4.66 1.31 4.41
N GLY A 32 -5.26 1.62 5.57
CA GLY A 32 -6.43 0.89 6.09
C GLY A 32 -7.67 1.01 5.20
N THR A 33 -7.92 2.17 4.59
CA THR A 33 -9.02 2.39 3.65
C THR A 33 -8.84 1.56 2.38
N ILE A 34 -7.60 1.51 1.86
CA ILE A 34 -7.25 0.66 0.73
C ILE A 34 -7.51 -0.80 1.07
N LEU A 35 -7.08 -1.24 2.26
CA LEU A 35 -7.32 -2.61 2.73
C LEU A 35 -8.81 -2.95 2.82
N GLY A 36 -9.61 -2.07 3.43
CA GLY A 36 -11.05 -2.25 3.55
C GLY A 36 -11.73 -2.34 2.18
N THR A 37 -11.25 -1.58 1.20
CA THR A 37 -11.72 -1.66 -0.19
C THR A 37 -11.39 -3.02 -0.80
N ILE A 38 -10.18 -3.54 -0.60
CA ILE A 38 -9.77 -4.87 -1.08
C ILE A 38 -10.64 -5.96 -0.45
N ASN A 39 -10.88 -5.88 0.86
CA ASN A 39 -11.72 -6.84 1.59
C ASN A 39 -13.19 -6.80 1.12
N ARG A 40 -13.74 -5.61 0.88
CA ARG A 40 -15.10 -5.43 0.33
C ARG A 40 -15.24 -5.99 -1.10
N LEU A 41 -14.15 -6.07 -1.85
CA LEU A 41 -14.13 -6.70 -3.18
C LEU A 41 -14.07 -8.24 -3.11
N GLY A 42 -14.05 -8.83 -1.91
CA GLY A 42 -13.95 -10.28 -1.70
C GLY A 42 -12.51 -10.81 -1.63
N TYR A 43 -11.52 -9.92 -1.53
CA TYR A 43 -10.10 -10.29 -1.47
C TYR A 43 -9.51 -10.00 -0.09
N SER A 44 -8.78 -10.96 0.48
CA SER A 44 -8.04 -10.74 1.73
C SER A 44 -6.65 -10.17 1.43
N ALA A 45 -6.39 -8.93 1.83
CA ALA A 45 -5.07 -8.32 1.79
C ALA A 45 -4.59 -7.96 3.20
N LYS A 46 -3.27 -7.92 3.38
CA LYS A 46 -2.62 -7.43 4.60
C LYS A 46 -1.58 -6.38 4.23
N LEU A 47 -1.37 -5.39 5.11
CA LEU A 47 -0.25 -4.47 4.94
C LEU A 47 1.04 -5.27 5.11
N ALA A 48 1.83 -5.36 4.04
CA ALA A 48 3.22 -5.68 4.22
C ALA A 48 3.82 -4.55 5.06
N THR A 49 4.51 -4.90 6.15
CA THR A 49 5.20 -3.93 6.99
C THR A 49 5.96 -2.98 6.07
N PRO A 50 5.65 -1.66 6.08
CA PRO A 50 6.40 -0.75 5.25
C PRO A 50 7.84 -0.94 5.69
N ARG A 51 8.70 -1.36 4.75
CA ARG A 51 10.12 -1.12 4.93
C ARG A 51 10.20 0.38 5.06
N ARG A 52 10.23 0.88 6.30
CA ARG A 52 10.62 2.25 6.60
C ARG A 52 11.83 2.46 5.71
N PRO A 53 11.84 3.44 4.80
CA PRO A 53 13.05 3.72 4.05
C PRO A 53 14.09 3.94 5.14
N VAL A 54 14.98 2.97 5.28
CA VAL A 54 16.05 3.02 6.25
C VAL A 54 16.76 4.29 5.86
N ARG A 55 16.57 5.35 6.65
CA ARG A 55 17.51 6.45 6.67
C ARG A 55 18.78 5.80 7.19
N GLN A 56 19.54 5.16 6.30
CA GLN A 56 20.92 4.80 6.53
C GLN A 56 21.62 6.13 6.80
N GLY A 57 21.81 6.39 8.07
CA GLY A 57 22.10 7.68 8.65
C GLY A 57 22.13 7.54 10.15
N SER A 58 22.95 6.59 10.62
CA SER A 58 23.49 6.56 11.97
C SER A 58 24.90 5.99 11.81
N PRO A 59 25.91 6.82 12.07
CA PRO A 59 26.55 6.70 13.37
C PRO A 59 26.49 8.05 14.09
N SER A 60 26.09 8.03 15.35
CA SER A 60 26.45 9.09 16.28
C SER A 60 26.88 8.43 17.57
N THR A 61 28.16 8.68 17.85
CA THR A 61 28.94 8.41 19.06
C THR A 61 29.51 6.99 19.18
#